data_AF-A0A150FAL6-F1
#
_entry.id   AF-A0A150FAL6-F1
#
_cell.length_a   1.000
_cell.length_b   1.000
_cell.length_c   1.000
_cell.angle_alpha   90.00
_cell.angle_beta   90.00
_cell.angle_gamma   90.00
#
_symmetry.space_group_name_H-M   'P 1'
#
loop_
_entity.id
_entity.type
_entity.pdbx_description
1 polymer ?
#
loop_
_entity_poly.entity_id
_entity_poly.type
_entity_poly.pdbx_seq_one_letter_code
_entity_poly.pdbx_strand_id
1 'polypeptide(L)'
;MKRILLNVIIIVAMVLLIRCVHYASEPEPSASDTYLDFKSLAEHEDPDDYHISYNRHEGSQVLIMSPHGGRIEGGVSEIVRSFSDDFSTYLFEGLKAHDNQTLHITSTNFDEPVALKSIKQHRYVIAVHGYKGDGKNTLVGGSDRKRAAKLVKALERSGFSAELASSKTGLAGVHAENINNQGKTGLSIQLEISREQREAFFDNFDYREREYTKTDEFYRFVHTIKRVINQGYSERKTRQPSERSAG
;
A
#
# COMPACT_ATOMS: atom_id res chain seq x y z
N MET A 1 20.58 15.89 -40.77
CA MET A 1 19.66 16.45 -39.75
C MET A 1 18.24 15.93 -39.89
N LYS A 2 17.52 16.12 -41.01
CA LYS A 2 16.12 15.69 -41.18
C LYS A 2 15.86 14.17 -40.96
N ARG A 3 16.76 13.30 -41.43
CA ARG A 3 16.66 11.83 -41.23
C ARG A 3 16.84 11.39 -39.78
N ILE A 4 17.73 12.04 -39.04
CA ILE A 4 17.97 11.75 -37.61
C ILE A 4 16.76 12.21 -36.80
N LEU A 5 16.23 13.39 -37.10
CA LEU A 5 15.01 13.91 -36.46
C LEU A 5 13.80 13.00 -36.69
N LEU A 6 13.62 12.49 -37.91
CA LEU A 6 12.56 11.54 -38.25
C LEU A 6 12.68 10.22 -37.47
N ASN A 7 13.90 9.67 -37.35
CA ASN A 7 14.13 8.44 -36.60
C ASN A 7 13.85 8.62 -35.10
N VAL A 8 14.20 9.78 -34.52
CA VAL A 8 13.89 10.10 -33.12
C VAL A 8 12.38 10.19 -32.90
N ILE A 9 11.65 10.85 -33.80
CA ILE A 9 10.18 10.94 -33.73
C ILE A 9 9.54 9.55 -33.79
N ILE A 10 10.01 8.67 -34.69
CA ILE A 10 9.48 7.31 -34.81
C ILE A 10 9.75 6.50 -33.54
N ILE A 11 10.95 6.59 -32.96
CA ILE A 11 11.29 5.88 -31.71
C ILE A 11 10.42 6.38 -30.56
N VAL A 12 10.27 7.69 -30.40
CA VAL A 12 9.39 8.28 -29.37
C VAL A 12 7.94 7.85 -29.58
N ALA A 13 7.44 7.88 -30.82
CA ALA A 13 6.09 7.43 -31.14
C ALA A 13 5.89 5.94 -30.85
N MET A 14 6.89 5.08 -31.13
CA MET A 14 6.83 3.66 -30.79
C MET A 14 6.89 3.41 -29.28
N VAL A 15 7.72 4.12 -28.53
CA VAL A 15 7.75 4.04 -27.06
C VAL A 15 6.41 4.50 -26.47
N LEU A 16 5.83 5.57 -26.99
CA LEU A 16 4.51 6.05 -26.59
C LEU A 16 3.40 5.06 -26.95
N LEU A 17 3.46 4.44 -28.14
CA LEU A 17 2.54 3.38 -28.56
C LEU A 17 2.67 2.15 -27.68
N ILE A 18 3.88 1.69 -27.36
CA ILE A 18 4.13 0.56 -26.46
C ILE A 18 3.59 0.90 -25.06
N ARG A 19 3.84 2.10 -24.54
CA ARG A 19 3.25 2.56 -23.27
C ARG A 19 1.73 2.60 -23.32
N CYS A 20 1.12 3.14 -24.38
CA CYS A 20 -0.34 3.14 -24.58
C CYS A 20 -0.92 1.73 -24.64
N VAL A 21 -0.26 0.81 -25.36
CA VAL A 21 -0.67 -0.59 -25.43
C VAL A 21 -0.53 -1.25 -24.06
N HIS A 22 0.54 -0.95 -23.29
CA HIS A 22 0.72 -1.44 -21.93
C HIS A 22 -0.36 -0.93 -20.97
N TYR A 23 -0.71 0.37 -21.06
CA TYR A 23 -1.84 0.96 -20.32
C TYR A 23 -3.19 0.33 -20.72
N ALA A 24 -3.37 -0.01 -21.99
CA ALA A 24 -4.61 -0.60 -22.51
C ALA A 24 -4.72 -2.12 -22.30
N SER A 25 -3.61 -2.80 -22.00
CA SER A 25 -3.57 -4.26 -21.79
C SER A 25 -3.73 -4.69 -20.34
N GLU A 26 -3.81 -3.76 -19.38
CA GLU A 26 -4.22 -4.13 -18.03
C GLU A 26 -5.75 -4.20 -17.97
N PRO A 27 -6.33 -5.38 -17.71
CA PRO A 27 -7.77 -5.55 -17.73
C PRO A 27 -8.44 -4.64 -16.70
N GLU A 28 -9.61 -4.13 -17.07
CA GLU A 28 -10.49 -3.45 -16.13
C GLU A 28 -10.75 -4.35 -14.91
N PRO A 29 -10.81 -3.81 -13.68
CA PRO A 29 -11.12 -4.62 -12.52
C PRO A 29 -12.49 -5.27 -12.76
N SER A 30 -12.54 -6.60 -12.77
CA SER A 30 -13.82 -7.29 -12.72
C SER A 30 -14.55 -6.84 -11.46
N ALA A 31 -15.86 -6.61 -11.56
CA ALA A 31 -16.68 -6.17 -10.43
C ALA A 31 -16.71 -7.18 -9.26
N SER A 32 -16.11 -8.35 -9.43
CA SER A 32 -15.88 -9.38 -8.43
C SER A 32 -14.47 -9.93 -8.57
N ASP A 33 -13.82 -10.20 -7.44
CA ASP A 33 -12.56 -10.95 -7.40
C ASP A 33 -12.69 -12.32 -8.08
N THR A 34 -11.57 -12.85 -8.59
CA THR A 34 -11.54 -14.20 -9.17
C THR A 34 -11.73 -15.27 -8.11
N TYR A 35 -11.17 -15.04 -6.92
CA TYR A 35 -11.26 -15.93 -5.76
C TYR A 35 -12.08 -15.28 -4.65
N LEU A 36 -12.88 -16.08 -3.96
CA LEU A 36 -13.73 -15.60 -2.86
C LEU A 36 -12.94 -15.35 -1.58
N ASP A 37 -11.85 -16.10 -1.38
CA ASP A 37 -11.02 -16.13 -0.18
C ASP A 37 -9.60 -16.66 -0.53
N PHE A 38 -8.68 -16.63 0.43
CA PHE A 38 -7.31 -17.11 0.22
C PHE A 38 -7.27 -18.62 -0.01
N LYS A 39 -8.16 -19.38 0.64
CA LYS A 39 -8.20 -20.84 0.48
C LYS A 39 -8.48 -21.21 -0.99
N SER A 40 -9.49 -20.60 -1.60
CA SER A 40 -9.83 -20.81 -3.01
C SER A 40 -8.71 -20.37 -3.94
N LEU A 41 -8.02 -19.26 -3.66
CA LEU A 41 -6.82 -18.87 -4.40
C LEU A 41 -5.72 -19.95 -4.33
N ALA A 42 -5.37 -20.38 -3.12
CA ALA A 42 -4.30 -21.35 -2.90
C ALA A 42 -4.60 -22.75 -3.47
N GLU A 43 -5.87 -23.09 -3.69
CA GLU A 43 -6.28 -24.35 -4.35
C GLU A 43 -6.16 -24.31 -5.88
N HIS A 44 -6.10 -23.11 -6.49
CA HIS A 44 -6.13 -22.93 -7.95
C HIS A 44 -4.86 -22.31 -8.54
N GLU A 45 -4.03 -21.67 -7.72
CA GLU A 45 -2.79 -21.01 -8.15
C GLU A 45 -1.55 -21.86 -7.86
N ASP A 46 -0.52 -21.70 -8.69
CA ASP A 46 0.79 -22.27 -8.39
C ASP A 46 1.40 -21.53 -7.17
N PRO A 47 1.94 -22.22 -6.15
CA PRO A 47 2.63 -21.57 -5.04
C PRO A 47 3.81 -20.67 -5.45
N ASP A 48 4.37 -20.84 -6.65
CA ASP A 48 5.42 -19.97 -7.21
C ASP A 48 4.85 -18.65 -7.80
N ASP A 49 3.54 -18.58 -8.05
CA ASP A 49 2.87 -17.39 -8.61
C ASP A 49 2.57 -16.31 -7.57
N TYR A 50 2.75 -16.60 -6.28
CA TYR A 50 2.63 -15.61 -5.22
C TYR A 50 3.62 -15.82 -4.09
N HIS A 51 3.88 -14.78 -3.30
CA HIS A 51 4.75 -14.87 -2.14
C HIS A 51 4.14 -14.18 -0.92
N ILE A 52 4.27 -14.83 0.24
CA ILE A 52 3.81 -14.31 1.53
C ILE A 52 5.01 -14.04 2.40
N SER A 53 5.12 -12.81 2.90
CA SER A 53 6.16 -12.43 3.85
C SER A 53 5.57 -11.73 5.07
N TYR A 54 6.08 -12.11 6.24
CA TYR A 54 5.82 -11.44 7.50
C TYR A 54 7.15 -11.18 8.20
N ASN A 55 7.53 -9.90 8.30
CA ASN A 55 8.69 -9.48 9.06
C ASN A 55 8.21 -8.93 10.41
N ARG A 56 8.55 -9.63 11.49
CA ARG A 56 8.21 -9.16 12.84
C ARG A 56 9.32 -8.24 13.36
N HIS A 57 8.95 -7.00 13.70
CA HIS A 57 9.83 -6.11 14.45
C HIS A 57 9.44 -6.13 15.93
N GLU A 58 10.39 -6.49 16.79
CA GLU A 58 10.12 -6.61 18.23
C GLU A 58 9.68 -5.26 18.83
N GLY A 59 8.64 -5.30 19.67
CA GLY A 59 8.04 -4.09 20.26
C GLY A 59 7.19 -3.23 19.32
N SER A 60 7.08 -3.55 18.01
CA SER A 60 6.23 -2.78 17.11
C SER A 60 4.75 -2.89 17.48
N GLN A 61 4.11 -1.76 17.77
CA GLN A 61 2.66 -1.70 17.98
C GLN A 61 1.86 -1.60 16.68
N VAL A 62 2.54 -1.23 15.59
CA VAL A 62 1.94 -0.99 14.28
C VAL A 62 2.34 -2.11 13.33
N LEU A 63 1.37 -2.67 12.60
CA LEU A 63 1.61 -3.51 11.43
C LEU A 63 1.44 -2.66 10.18
N ILE A 64 2.44 -2.64 9.31
CA ILE A 64 2.33 -2.02 7.98
C ILE A 64 2.19 -3.14 6.96
N MET A 65 1.10 -3.15 6.20
CA MET A 65 0.81 -4.30 5.37
C MET A 65 0.23 -3.96 4.01
N SER A 66 0.30 -4.93 3.11
CA SER A 66 -0.56 -4.96 1.94
C SER A 66 -0.98 -6.40 1.61
N PRO A 67 -2.28 -6.65 1.36
CA PRO A 67 -2.74 -7.88 0.75
C PRO A 67 -2.52 -7.91 -0.77
N HIS A 68 -2.02 -6.84 -1.39
CA HIS A 68 -2.01 -6.64 -2.84
C HIS A 68 -0.64 -6.20 -3.38
N GLY A 69 0.43 -6.76 -2.85
CA GLY A 69 1.80 -6.47 -3.26
C GLY A 69 2.21 -7.11 -4.59
N GLY A 70 3.48 -6.92 -4.92
CA GLY A 70 4.14 -7.45 -6.11
C GLY A 70 3.60 -6.78 -7.35
N ARG A 71 2.93 -7.56 -8.19
CA ARG A 71 2.36 -7.12 -9.46
C ARG A 71 0.84 -6.96 -9.41
N ILE A 72 0.20 -7.15 -8.26
CA ILE A 72 -1.24 -6.92 -8.07
C ILE A 72 -1.50 -5.40 -8.08
N GLU A 73 -0.95 -4.67 -7.11
CA GLU A 73 -0.93 -3.21 -7.08
C GLU A 73 0.51 -2.70 -7.07
N GLY A 74 1.12 -2.62 -8.27
CA GLY A 74 2.56 -2.33 -8.42
C GLY A 74 3.06 -1.12 -7.62
N GLY A 75 4.23 -1.23 -6.99
CA GLY A 75 4.82 -0.17 -6.15
C GLY A 75 4.47 -0.28 -4.66
N VAL A 76 3.40 -0.98 -4.31
CA VAL A 76 2.96 -1.10 -2.91
C VAL A 76 3.96 -1.92 -2.07
N SER A 77 4.51 -3.01 -2.61
CA SER A 77 5.51 -3.80 -1.89
C SER A 77 6.74 -2.99 -1.50
N GLU A 78 7.23 -2.16 -2.40
CA GLU A 78 8.41 -1.33 -2.17
C GLU A 78 8.14 -0.32 -1.04
N ILE A 79 6.93 0.27 -1.00
CA ILE A 79 6.49 1.15 0.09
C ILE A 79 6.51 0.38 1.41
N VAL A 80 5.84 -0.78 1.48
CA VAL A 80 5.75 -1.58 2.72
C VAL A 80 7.12 -2.03 3.21
N ARG A 81 7.99 -2.55 2.32
CA ARG A 81 9.34 -2.99 2.69
C ARG A 81 10.19 -1.87 3.29
N SER A 82 9.97 -0.62 2.89
CA SER A 82 10.72 0.54 3.41
C SER A 82 10.47 0.82 4.90
N PHE A 83 9.51 0.14 5.52
CA PHE A 83 9.22 0.23 6.95
C PHE A 83 9.76 -0.94 7.78
N SER A 84 10.34 -1.97 7.16
CA SER A 84 10.73 -3.21 7.81
C SER A 84 11.79 -3.06 8.91
N ASP A 85 12.62 -2.02 8.83
CA ASP A 85 13.64 -1.71 9.84
C ASP A 85 13.05 -1.11 11.13
N ASP A 86 11.85 -0.54 11.08
CA ASP A 86 11.24 0.21 12.19
C ASP A 86 9.93 -0.43 12.70
N PHE A 87 9.25 -1.21 11.86
CA PHE A 87 7.91 -1.73 12.10
C PHE A 87 7.78 -3.17 11.59
N SER A 88 6.84 -3.90 12.18
CA SER A 88 6.43 -5.18 11.61
C SER A 88 5.73 -4.94 10.28
N THR A 89 6.01 -5.81 9.30
CA THR A 89 5.41 -5.74 7.97
C THR A 89 4.81 -7.06 7.53
N TYR A 90 3.75 -6.99 6.72
CA TYR A 90 3.16 -8.14 6.04
C TYR A 90 2.95 -7.81 4.55
N LEU A 91 3.29 -8.76 3.67
CA LEU A 91 3.02 -8.66 2.23
C LEU A 91 2.49 -9.99 1.70
N PHE A 92 1.41 -9.91 0.94
CA PHE A 92 1.05 -10.91 -0.08
C PHE A 92 1.38 -10.32 -1.44
N GLU A 93 2.14 -11.03 -2.26
CA GLU A 93 2.65 -10.52 -3.53
C GLU A 93 2.28 -11.41 -4.70
N GLY A 94 1.70 -10.85 -5.75
CA GLY A 94 1.55 -11.55 -7.03
C GLY A 94 2.84 -11.50 -7.85
N LEU A 95 3.28 -12.66 -8.34
CA LEU A 95 4.55 -12.87 -9.05
C LEU A 95 4.40 -13.34 -10.49
N LYS A 96 3.15 -13.56 -10.96
CA LYS A 96 2.88 -13.99 -12.33
C LYS A 96 3.50 -13.05 -13.36
N ALA A 97 3.88 -13.58 -14.51
CA ALA A 97 4.37 -12.74 -15.61
C ALA A 97 3.30 -11.76 -16.14
N HIS A 98 2.02 -12.17 -16.07
CA HIS A 98 0.84 -11.44 -16.50
C HIS A 98 -0.35 -11.80 -15.59
N ASP A 99 -1.45 -11.05 -15.69
CA ASP A 99 -2.72 -11.37 -15.05
C ASP A 99 -2.73 -11.46 -13.51
N ASN A 100 -1.89 -10.67 -12.84
CA ASN A 100 -1.80 -10.66 -11.37
C ASN A 100 -3.06 -10.13 -10.68
N GLN A 101 -3.92 -9.38 -11.37
CA GLN A 101 -5.23 -8.97 -10.87
C GLN A 101 -6.13 -10.16 -10.51
N THR A 102 -5.88 -11.35 -11.08
CA THR A 102 -6.59 -12.58 -10.68
C THR A 102 -6.29 -13.00 -9.24
N LEU A 103 -5.14 -12.58 -8.70
CA LEU A 103 -4.73 -12.84 -7.31
C LEU A 103 -5.28 -11.81 -6.32
N HIS A 104 -5.98 -10.77 -6.79
CA HIS A 104 -6.60 -9.80 -5.91
C HIS A 104 -7.80 -10.45 -5.18
N ILE A 105 -7.78 -10.35 -3.84
CA ILE A 105 -8.91 -10.65 -2.96
C ILE A 105 -9.18 -9.39 -2.15
N THR A 106 -10.39 -8.85 -2.21
CA THR A 106 -10.79 -7.64 -1.51
C THR A 106 -10.53 -7.75 -0.01
N SER A 107 -10.16 -6.64 0.63
CA SER A 107 -9.77 -6.64 2.03
C SER A 107 -10.85 -7.16 2.98
N THR A 108 -12.14 -7.16 2.61
CA THR A 108 -13.21 -7.76 3.43
C THR A 108 -13.24 -9.28 3.39
N ASN A 109 -12.62 -9.88 2.37
CA ASN A 109 -12.59 -11.32 2.16
C ASN A 109 -11.17 -11.90 2.30
N PHE A 110 -10.15 -11.05 2.40
CA PHE A 110 -8.76 -11.48 2.54
C PHE A 110 -8.54 -12.14 3.91
N ASP A 111 -8.33 -13.46 3.90
CA ASP A 111 -8.28 -14.31 5.10
C ASP A 111 -7.03 -15.20 5.14
N GLU A 112 -5.94 -14.77 4.48
CA GLU A 112 -4.66 -15.50 4.51
C GLU A 112 -4.18 -15.75 5.96
N PRO A 113 -3.86 -17.00 6.34
CA PRO A 113 -3.58 -17.36 7.74
C PRO A 113 -2.45 -16.58 8.44
N VAL A 114 -1.36 -16.24 7.76
CA VAL A 114 -0.26 -15.45 8.32
C VAL A 114 -0.68 -14.00 8.54
N ALA A 115 -1.46 -13.40 7.65
CA ALA A 115 -2.06 -12.08 7.79
C ALA A 115 -2.98 -12.03 9.00
N LEU A 116 -3.92 -12.98 9.10
CA LEU A 116 -4.84 -13.09 10.24
C LEU A 116 -4.11 -13.26 11.57
N LYS A 117 -3.05 -14.08 11.59
CA LYS A 117 -2.24 -14.29 12.80
C LYS A 117 -1.41 -13.06 13.17
N SER A 118 -0.80 -12.40 12.19
CA SER A 118 0.08 -11.25 12.41
C SER A 118 -0.73 -10.01 12.84
N ILE A 119 -1.89 -9.76 12.24
CA ILE A 119 -2.70 -8.58 12.55
C ILE A 119 -3.21 -8.59 14.00
N LYS A 120 -3.58 -9.77 14.52
CA LYS A 120 -4.03 -9.95 15.91
C LYS A 120 -2.91 -9.72 16.93
N GLN A 121 -1.64 -9.68 16.52
CA GLN A 121 -0.51 -9.36 17.39
C GLN A 121 -0.32 -7.85 17.57
N HIS A 122 -0.80 -7.04 16.63
CA HIS A 122 -0.55 -5.60 16.58
C HIS A 122 -1.74 -4.78 17.05
N ARG A 123 -1.47 -3.58 17.58
CA ARG A 123 -2.51 -2.68 18.09
C ARG A 123 -3.16 -1.91 16.95
N TYR A 124 -2.36 -1.47 16.00
CA TYR A 124 -2.75 -0.57 14.92
C TYR A 124 -2.28 -1.13 13.59
N VAL A 125 -3.00 -0.79 12.53
CA VAL A 125 -2.69 -1.26 11.17
C VAL A 125 -2.60 -0.06 10.23
N ILE A 126 -1.61 -0.08 9.35
CA ILE A 126 -1.55 0.82 8.19
C ILE A 126 -1.49 -0.07 6.96
N ALA A 127 -2.55 -0.04 6.17
CA ALA A 127 -2.66 -0.81 4.95
C ALA A 127 -2.35 0.07 3.74
N VAL A 128 -1.51 -0.44 2.85
CA VAL A 128 -1.11 0.24 1.61
C VAL A 128 -1.76 -0.48 0.45
N HIS A 129 -2.48 0.28 -0.36
CA HIS A 129 -3.19 -0.17 -1.54
C HIS A 129 -2.92 0.78 -2.72
N GLY A 130 -3.24 0.31 -3.91
CA GLY A 130 -3.22 1.06 -5.15
C GLY A 130 -4.56 1.00 -5.86
N TYR A 131 -5.01 2.13 -6.37
CA TYR A 131 -6.23 2.18 -7.19
C TYR A 131 -5.95 2.72 -8.59
N LYS A 132 -6.84 2.40 -9.53
CA LYS A 132 -6.86 2.99 -10.88
C LYS A 132 -7.63 4.31 -10.81
N GLY A 133 -6.94 5.40 -11.10
CA GLY A 133 -7.53 6.73 -11.13
C GLY A 133 -6.57 7.72 -11.77
N ASP A 134 -7.14 8.81 -12.25
CA ASP A 134 -6.40 9.85 -12.96
C ASP A 134 -5.67 10.76 -11.98
N GLY A 135 -4.49 11.22 -12.36
CA GLY A 135 -3.69 12.14 -11.56
C GLY A 135 -2.95 11.49 -10.39
N LYS A 136 -1.92 12.16 -9.91
CA LYS A 136 -1.26 11.82 -8.65
C LYS A 136 -2.16 12.17 -7.47
N ASN A 137 -2.65 11.16 -6.73
CA ASN A 137 -3.46 11.38 -5.53
C ASN A 137 -3.33 10.22 -4.54
N THR A 138 -3.63 10.48 -3.27
CA THR A 138 -3.75 9.47 -2.22
C THR A 138 -5.04 9.66 -1.44
N LEU A 139 -5.94 8.68 -1.48
CA LEU A 139 -7.10 8.65 -0.59
C LEU A 139 -6.69 8.00 0.74
N VAL A 140 -6.96 8.68 1.85
CA VAL A 140 -6.61 8.21 3.19
C VAL A 140 -7.89 7.85 3.95
N GLY A 141 -8.07 6.55 4.14
CA GLY A 141 -9.20 5.93 4.83
C GLY A 141 -8.84 5.31 6.18
N GLY A 142 -9.55 4.23 6.51
CA GLY A 142 -9.41 3.46 7.74
C GLY A 142 -10.32 3.94 8.87
N SER A 143 -10.40 3.12 9.90
CA SER A 143 -11.23 3.37 11.09
C SER A 143 -10.63 4.42 12.04
N ASP A 144 -9.30 4.65 12.00
CA ASP A 144 -8.63 5.73 12.75
C ASP A 144 -8.73 7.07 12.00
N ARG A 145 -9.95 7.61 11.93
CA ARG A 145 -10.24 8.88 11.22
C ARG A 145 -9.40 10.04 11.73
N LYS A 146 -9.03 10.04 13.02
CA LYS A 146 -8.24 11.12 13.61
C LYS A 146 -6.79 11.09 13.12
N ARG A 147 -6.15 9.92 13.07
CA ARG A 147 -4.78 9.81 12.55
C ARG A 147 -4.75 9.87 11.02
N ALA A 148 -5.76 9.33 10.33
CA ALA A 148 -5.94 9.52 8.89
C ALA A 148 -5.94 11.01 8.51
N ALA A 149 -6.72 11.84 9.21
CA ALA A 149 -6.77 13.29 8.95
C ALA A 149 -5.43 14.00 9.21
N LYS A 150 -4.63 13.52 10.18
CA LYS A 150 -3.28 14.05 10.42
C LYS A 150 -2.31 13.65 9.30
N LEU A 151 -2.45 12.42 8.79
CA LEU A 151 -1.63 11.92 7.71
C LEU A 151 -1.90 12.68 6.41
N VAL A 152 -3.16 12.93 6.06
CA VAL A 152 -3.53 13.81 4.93
C VAL A 152 -2.81 15.15 5.02
N LYS A 153 -2.92 15.85 6.15
CA LYS A 153 -2.25 17.15 6.34
C LYS A 153 -0.73 17.07 6.25
N ALA A 154 -0.14 15.96 6.67
CA ALA A 154 1.31 15.76 6.58
C ALA A 154 1.76 15.51 5.13
N LEU A 155 0.98 14.74 4.37
CA LEU A 155 1.20 14.50 2.94
C LEU A 155 1.06 15.79 2.14
N GLU A 156 -0.01 16.57 2.36
CA GLU A 156 -0.23 17.88 1.73
C GLU A 156 0.95 18.84 1.98
N ARG A 157 1.41 18.94 3.22
CA ARG A 157 2.58 19.76 3.59
C ARG A 157 3.89 19.28 2.97
N SER A 158 3.94 18.02 2.55
CA SER A 158 5.10 17.40 1.89
C SER A 158 4.98 17.40 0.37
N GLY A 159 3.99 18.12 -0.17
CA GLY A 159 3.79 18.35 -1.60
C GLY A 159 2.98 17.27 -2.32
N PHE A 160 2.25 16.41 -1.59
CA PHE A 160 1.39 15.38 -2.18
C PHE A 160 -0.07 15.82 -2.21
N SER A 161 -0.78 15.49 -3.29
CA SER A 161 -2.24 15.51 -3.25
C SER A 161 -2.72 14.35 -2.38
N ALA A 162 -3.45 14.65 -1.33
CA ALA A 162 -4.05 13.65 -0.46
C ALA A 162 -5.37 14.17 0.09
N GLU A 163 -6.34 13.29 0.28
CA GLU A 163 -7.63 13.64 0.85
C GLU A 163 -8.17 12.52 1.73
N LEU A 164 -9.10 12.85 2.62
CA LEU A 164 -9.78 11.83 3.40
C LEU A 164 -10.76 11.07 2.50
N ALA A 165 -10.59 9.75 2.42
CA ALA A 165 -11.52 8.90 1.70
C ALA A 165 -12.92 9.03 2.32
N SER A 166 -13.90 9.32 1.46
CA SER A 166 -15.33 9.30 1.78
C SER A 166 -15.85 7.87 1.72
N SER A 167 -16.80 7.50 2.58
CA SER A 167 -17.45 6.18 2.54
C SER A 167 -18.14 5.88 1.21
N LYS A 168 -18.49 6.92 0.44
CA LYS A 168 -19.11 6.78 -0.88
C LYS A 168 -18.17 6.27 -1.97
N THR A 169 -16.85 6.31 -1.73
CA THR A 169 -15.85 5.87 -2.71
C THR A 169 -15.68 4.36 -2.78
N GLY A 170 -16.19 3.60 -1.79
CA GLY A 170 -15.87 2.18 -1.61
C GLY A 170 -14.46 1.92 -1.06
N LEU A 171 -13.56 2.89 -1.19
CA LEU A 171 -12.14 2.80 -0.82
C LEU A 171 -11.83 3.36 0.58
N ALA A 172 -12.86 3.57 1.41
CA ALA A 172 -12.68 4.18 2.72
C ALA A 172 -12.09 3.25 3.77
N GLY A 173 -12.08 1.93 3.58
CA GLY A 173 -11.49 0.97 4.51
C GLY A 173 -12.17 0.88 5.89
N VAL A 174 -13.44 1.29 6.00
CA VAL A 174 -14.14 1.38 7.31
C VAL A 174 -15.00 0.16 7.65
N HIS A 175 -15.14 -0.81 6.75
CA HIS A 175 -15.99 -1.99 6.97
C HIS A 175 -15.42 -2.85 8.11
N ALA A 176 -16.28 -3.39 8.97
CA ALA A 176 -15.85 -4.17 10.14
C ALA A 176 -15.08 -5.44 9.74
N GLU A 177 -15.48 -6.09 8.63
CA GLU A 177 -14.84 -7.31 8.12
C GLU A 177 -13.56 -7.02 7.32
N ASN A 178 -13.26 -5.76 7.00
CA ASN A 178 -12.00 -5.43 6.34
C ASN A 178 -10.84 -5.88 7.25
N ILE A 179 -9.92 -6.71 6.72
CA ILE A 179 -8.78 -7.25 7.46
C ILE A 179 -8.02 -6.14 8.18
N ASN A 180 -7.89 -4.96 7.59
CA ASN A 180 -7.21 -3.80 8.17
C ASN A 180 -7.75 -3.43 9.56
N ASN A 181 -9.03 -3.70 9.83
CA ASN A 181 -9.72 -3.41 11.09
C ASN A 181 -9.70 -4.57 12.10
N GLN A 182 -8.96 -5.64 11.83
CA GLN A 182 -8.94 -6.85 12.66
C GLN A 182 -7.84 -6.84 13.73
N GLY A 183 -7.02 -5.78 13.82
CA GLY A 183 -6.01 -5.63 14.88
C GLY A 183 -6.60 -5.44 16.28
N LYS A 184 -5.76 -5.45 17.33
CA LYS A 184 -6.24 -5.46 18.74
C LYS A 184 -7.15 -4.28 19.12
N THR A 185 -6.99 -3.13 18.48
CA THR A 185 -7.83 -1.94 18.75
C THR A 185 -8.90 -1.71 17.70
N GLY A 186 -8.86 -2.44 16.59
CA GLY A 186 -9.65 -2.18 15.40
C GLY A 186 -9.34 -0.86 14.68
N LEU A 187 -8.36 -0.08 15.13
CA LEU A 187 -7.96 1.20 14.55
C LEU A 187 -6.94 1.02 13.42
N SER A 188 -7.33 1.46 12.22
CA SER A 188 -6.53 1.35 10.99
C SER A 188 -6.43 2.67 10.24
N ILE A 189 -5.38 2.80 9.43
CA ILE A 189 -5.32 3.75 8.32
C ILE A 189 -5.22 2.93 7.03
N GLN A 190 -6.00 3.30 6.02
CA GLN A 190 -5.92 2.74 4.68
C GLN A 190 -5.38 3.82 3.74
N LEU A 191 -4.32 3.50 2.98
CA LEU A 191 -3.75 4.36 1.96
C LEU A 191 -4.09 3.77 0.60
N GLU A 192 -4.82 4.52 -0.20
CA GLU A 192 -5.16 4.17 -1.58
C GLU A 192 -4.42 5.11 -2.50
N ILE A 193 -3.40 4.60 -3.18
CA ILE A 193 -2.45 5.42 -3.93
C ILE A 193 -2.72 5.25 -5.43
N SER A 194 -3.00 6.35 -6.13
CA SER A 194 -3.31 6.29 -7.55
C SER A 194 -2.16 5.68 -8.34
N ARG A 195 -2.47 5.06 -9.49
CA ARG A 195 -1.44 4.50 -10.37
C ARG A 195 -0.39 5.53 -10.74
N GLU A 196 -0.78 6.74 -11.16
CA GLU A 196 0.17 7.79 -11.52
C GLU A 196 1.06 8.21 -10.35
N GLN A 197 0.54 8.24 -9.12
CA GLN A 197 1.35 8.52 -7.94
C GLN A 197 2.34 7.39 -7.66
N ARG A 198 1.93 6.12 -7.81
CA ARG A 198 2.81 4.95 -7.67
C ARG A 198 3.88 4.92 -8.75
N GLU A 199 3.54 5.22 -10.01
CA GLU A 199 4.50 5.29 -11.12
C GLU A 199 5.56 6.37 -10.87
N ALA A 200 5.17 7.54 -10.36
CA ALA A 200 6.10 8.63 -10.07
C ALA A 200 7.09 8.36 -8.93
N PHE A 201 6.85 7.32 -8.14
CA PHE A 201 7.80 6.86 -7.13
C PHE A 201 9.01 6.12 -7.72
N PHE A 202 8.99 5.80 -9.02
CA PHE A 202 10.05 5.03 -9.66
C PHE A 202 10.44 5.64 -11.00
N ASP A 203 11.75 5.72 -11.30
CA ASP A 203 12.21 6.07 -12.65
C ASP A 203 11.84 4.98 -13.66
N ASN A 204 11.70 3.72 -13.18
CA ASN A 204 11.20 2.60 -13.95
C ASN A 204 10.18 1.78 -13.15
N PHE A 205 8.94 1.75 -13.62
CA PHE A 205 7.84 1.07 -12.93
C PHE A 205 7.76 -0.44 -13.17
N ASP A 206 8.64 -1.00 -14.02
CA ASP A 206 8.73 -2.45 -14.21
C ASP A 206 9.03 -3.14 -12.87
N TYR A 207 8.31 -4.23 -12.59
CA TYR A 207 8.43 -4.98 -11.34
C TYR A 207 9.87 -5.31 -10.95
N ARG A 208 10.73 -5.66 -11.91
CA ARG A 208 12.12 -6.04 -11.66
C ARG A 208 13.03 -4.85 -11.34
N GLU A 209 12.59 -3.64 -11.70
CA GLU A 209 13.37 -2.41 -11.64
C GLU A 209 12.93 -1.49 -10.50
N ARG A 210 11.70 -1.59 -10.02
CA ARG A 210 11.16 -0.73 -8.94
C ARG A 210 12.01 -0.74 -7.68
N GLU A 211 12.62 -1.88 -7.35
CA GLU A 211 13.47 -1.96 -6.15
C GLU A 211 14.70 -1.02 -6.26
N TYR A 212 15.21 -0.79 -7.46
CA TYR A 212 16.46 -0.05 -7.68
C TYR A 212 16.26 1.38 -8.20
N THR A 213 15.03 1.74 -8.56
CA THR A 213 14.72 3.01 -9.26
C THR A 213 13.84 3.96 -8.46
N LYS A 214 13.80 3.80 -7.14
CA LYS A 214 13.03 4.67 -6.22
C LYS A 214 13.49 6.12 -6.33
N THR A 215 12.53 7.04 -6.52
CA THR A 215 12.79 8.48 -6.67
C THR A 215 12.81 9.22 -5.33
N ASP A 216 13.25 10.49 -5.34
CA ASP A 216 13.10 11.38 -4.18
C ASP A 216 11.65 11.54 -3.72
N GLU A 217 10.69 11.43 -4.65
CA GLU A 217 9.26 11.47 -4.36
C GLU A 217 8.84 10.26 -3.52
N PHE A 218 9.35 9.06 -3.82
CA PHE A 218 9.16 7.85 -3.00
C PHE A 218 9.66 8.05 -1.58
N TYR A 219 10.93 8.45 -1.42
CA TYR A 219 11.52 8.59 -0.09
C TYR A 219 10.85 9.68 0.73
N ARG A 220 10.44 10.79 0.11
CA ARG A 220 9.68 11.85 0.76
C ARG A 220 8.30 11.35 1.24
N PHE A 221 7.62 10.54 0.42
CA PHE A 221 6.33 9.95 0.79
C PHE A 221 6.46 9.02 2.00
N VAL A 222 7.38 8.04 1.93
CA VAL A 222 7.66 7.09 3.03
C VAL A 222 8.08 7.82 4.30
N HIS A 223 9.01 8.79 4.20
CA HIS A 223 9.48 9.56 5.35
C HIS A 223 8.36 10.35 6.02
N THR A 224 7.43 10.90 5.24
CA THR A 224 6.25 11.61 5.76
C THR A 224 5.39 10.69 6.59
N ILE A 225 5.11 9.48 6.10
CA ILE A 225 4.34 8.45 6.83
C ILE A 225 5.09 8.05 8.11
N LYS A 226 6.39 7.69 8.03
CA LYS A 226 7.20 7.30 9.20
C LYS A 226 7.15 8.35 10.30
N ARG A 227 7.26 9.64 9.95
CA ARG A 227 7.14 10.75 10.93
C ARG A 227 5.79 10.78 11.62
N VAL A 228 4.69 10.62 10.87
CA VAL A 228 3.34 10.58 11.46
C VAL A 228 3.19 9.38 12.38
N ILE A 229 3.74 8.22 12.02
CA ILE A 229 3.68 7.03 12.86
C ILE A 229 4.44 7.26 14.16
N ASN A 230 5.70 7.70 14.08
CA ASN A 230 6.54 7.92 15.25
C ASN A 230 5.95 8.97 16.21
N GLN A 231 5.29 10.00 15.71
CA GLN A 231 4.60 11.00 16.54
C GLN A 231 3.23 10.53 17.07
N GLY A 232 2.54 9.67 16.31
CA GLY A 232 1.15 9.28 16.54
C GLY A 232 0.96 8.03 17.38
N TYR A 233 1.97 7.16 17.45
CA TYR A 233 1.92 5.85 18.11
C TYR A 233 3.00 5.65 19.17
N SER A 234 3.84 6.66 19.43
CA SER A 234 4.68 6.68 20.63
C SER A 234 3.80 6.54 21.87
N GLU A 235 4.15 5.62 22.76
CA GLU A 235 3.54 5.55 24.07
C GLU A 235 3.66 6.92 24.73
N ARG A 236 2.54 7.50 25.16
CA ARG A 236 2.63 8.39 26.32
C ARG A 236 3.17 7.50 27.42
N LYS A 237 4.48 7.56 27.69
CA LYS A 237 5.01 7.17 29.00
C LYS A 237 4.09 7.85 29.99
N THR A 238 3.20 7.07 30.59
CA THR A 238 2.32 7.53 31.64
C THR A 238 3.24 8.18 32.66
N ARG A 239 3.16 9.51 32.78
CA ARG A 239 3.70 10.17 33.97
C ARG A 239 2.99 9.48 35.12
N GLN A 240 3.71 8.65 35.87
CA GLN A 240 3.25 8.24 37.19
C GLN A 240 2.89 9.53 37.93
N PRO A 241 1.70 9.63 38.56
CA PRO A 241 1.46 10.69 39.50
C PRO A 241 2.57 10.60 40.54
N SER A 242 3.41 11.62 40.64
CA SER A 242 4.28 11.78 41.80
C SER A 242 3.36 11.78 43.02
N GLU A 243 3.52 10.78 43.87
CA GLU A 243 2.83 10.69 45.15
C GLU A 243 2.98 12.03 45.88
N ARG A 244 1.83 12.54 46.33
CA ARG A 244 1.77 13.68 47.23
C ARG A 244 2.51 13.33 48.52
N SER A 245 3.32 14.26 48.99
CA SER A 245 3.53 14.63 50.40
C SER A 245 3.26 13.56 51.46
N ALA A 246 4.34 13.08 52.08
CA ALA A 246 4.38 12.80 53.51
C ALA A 246 5.82 13.05 53.99
N GLY A 247 5.99 14.03 54.88
CA GLY A 247 7.28 14.49 55.42
C GLY A 247 7.29 15.99 55.61
#